data_AF-A0AAV0HIJ7-F1
#
_entry.id   AF-A0AAV0HIJ7-F1
#
_cell.length_a   1.000
_cell.length_b   1.000
_cell.length_c   1.000
_cell.angle_alpha   90.00
_cell.angle_beta   90.00
_cell.angle_gamma   90.00
#
_symmetry.space_group_name_H-M   'P 1'
#
loop_
_entity.id
_entity.type
_entity.pdbx_description
1 polymer ?
#
loop_
_entity_poly.entity_id
_entity_poly.type
_entity_poly.pdbx_seq_one_letter_code
_entity_poly.pdbx_strand_id
1 'polypeptide(L)'
;GGDEARQRLARYRQLLDELSADDVTWTPYGRDGHTDIPRSLYTGPIRFSDIAEGYDHARCLRQFGYRQIIPRAMTVPHDQYRPASGSSYIVFWDPWVNQLWDNVAARRLDLDFASRPCEQPSEIVEEYIDWFLTRSHPRITHPTDGEPQPRPLLVHQVSYDFLLLFQI
;
A
#
# COMPACT_ATOMS: atom_id res chain seq x y z
N GLY A 1 32.55 8.93 -1.65
CA GLY A 1 33.37 8.04 -0.76
C GLY A 1 32.65 7.74 0.55
N GLY A 2 33.17 6.84 1.40
CA GLY A 2 32.49 6.43 2.64
C GLY A 2 32.17 7.58 3.63
N ASP A 3 33.02 8.59 3.71
CA ASP A 3 32.83 9.76 4.59
C ASP A 3 31.78 10.73 4.05
N GLU A 4 31.73 10.91 2.74
CA GLU A 4 30.72 11.70 2.05
C GLU A 4 29.31 11.11 2.27
N ALA A 5 29.18 9.78 2.21
CA ALA A 5 27.92 9.09 2.50
C ALA A 5 27.46 9.30 3.95
N ARG A 6 28.40 9.30 4.92
CA ARG A 6 28.09 9.56 6.34
C ARG A 6 27.67 11.00 6.57
N GLN A 7 28.35 11.97 5.96
CA GLN A 7 27.96 13.39 6.06
C GLN A 7 26.58 13.63 5.43
N ARG A 8 26.31 12.99 4.29
CA ARG A 8 25.00 13.08 3.63
C ARG A 8 23.89 12.47 4.48
N LEU A 9 24.14 11.33 5.13
CA LEU A 9 23.22 10.72 6.07
C LEU A 9 22.96 11.60 7.30
N ALA A 10 24.01 12.17 7.90
CA ALA A 10 23.88 13.06 9.04
C ALA A 10 23.04 14.31 8.69
N ARG A 11 23.28 14.88 7.51
CA ARG A 11 22.48 16.00 6.98
C ARG A 11 21.01 15.62 6.79
N TYR A 12 20.72 14.47 6.20
CA TYR A 12 19.32 14.05 6.01
C TYR A 12 18.60 13.78 7.34
N ARG A 13 19.30 13.21 8.33
CA ARG A 13 18.74 13.05 9.69
C ARG A 13 18.39 14.40 10.31
N GLN A 14 19.31 15.35 10.24
CA GLN A 14 19.06 16.69 10.76
C GLN A 14 17.85 17.35 10.08
N LEU A 15 17.71 17.22 8.75
CA LEU A 15 16.54 17.73 8.03
C LEU A 15 15.23 17.06 8.48
N LEU A 16 15.26 15.75 8.76
CA LEU A 16 14.09 15.01 9.28
C LEU A 16 13.76 15.40 10.72
N ASP A 17 14.76 15.69 11.54
CA ASP A 17 14.58 16.12 12.93
C ASP A 17 14.04 17.57 13.02
N GLU A 18 14.36 18.40 12.03
CA GLU A 18 13.89 19.79 11.91
C GLU A 18 12.53 19.93 11.20
N LEU A 19 12.01 18.86 10.61
CA LEU A 19 10.74 18.85 9.87
C LEU A 19 9.57 19.14 10.83
N SER A 20 8.85 20.23 10.57
CA SER A 20 7.61 20.55 11.28
C SER A 20 6.39 19.97 10.57
N ALA A 21 5.23 20.00 11.24
CA ALA A 21 3.98 19.57 10.62
C ALA A 21 3.60 20.40 9.38
N ASP A 22 4.03 21.65 9.30
CA ASP A 22 3.74 22.53 8.15
C ASP A 22 4.67 22.23 6.96
N ASP A 23 5.82 21.59 7.21
CA ASP A 23 6.78 21.18 6.17
C ASP A 23 6.40 19.84 5.52
N VAL A 24 5.42 19.13 6.08
CA VAL A 24 4.92 17.85 5.58
C VAL A 24 3.71 18.07 4.69
N THR A 25 3.81 17.70 3.41
CA THR A 25 2.64 17.54 2.55
C THR A 25 1.85 16.30 3.00
N TRP A 26 0.90 16.48 3.92
CA TRP A 26 0.04 15.41 4.44
C TRP A 26 -0.87 14.80 3.37
N THR A 27 -1.09 15.52 2.27
CA THR A 27 -1.87 15.07 1.12
C THR A 27 -0.99 15.04 -0.13
N PRO A 28 0.00 14.13 -0.22
CA PRO A 28 0.90 14.05 -1.39
C PRO A 28 0.14 13.78 -2.70
N TYR A 29 -1.13 13.37 -2.58
CA TYR A 29 -2.07 13.13 -3.66
C TYR A 29 -3.37 13.95 -3.51
N GLY A 30 -3.30 15.14 -2.90
CA GLY A 30 -4.40 16.11 -2.93
C GLY A 30 -4.79 16.49 -4.36
N ARG A 31 -5.65 17.50 -4.53
CA ARG A 31 -6.11 17.94 -5.86
C ARG A 31 -4.95 18.21 -6.84
N ASP A 32 -3.79 18.59 -6.32
CA ASP A 32 -2.55 18.91 -7.05
C ASP A 32 -1.44 17.86 -6.81
N GLY A 33 -1.79 16.57 -6.75
CA GLY A 33 -0.80 15.51 -6.56
C GLY A 33 0.30 15.55 -7.63
N HIS A 34 1.55 15.27 -7.24
CA HIS A 34 2.74 15.37 -8.10
C HIS A 34 2.51 14.70 -9.47
N THR A 35 2.60 15.48 -10.54
CA THR A 35 2.40 15.03 -11.94
C THR A 35 3.72 14.76 -12.67
N ASP A 36 4.82 15.34 -12.18
CA ASP A 36 6.13 15.24 -12.84
C ASP A 36 6.72 13.82 -12.85
N ILE A 37 6.22 12.94 -11.97
CA ILE A 37 6.60 11.53 -11.93
C ILE A 37 5.43 10.71 -12.48
N PRO A 38 5.61 10.02 -13.62
CA PRO A 38 4.60 9.11 -14.14
C PRO A 38 4.24 8.07 -13.09
N ARG A 39 2.97 8.02 -12.70
CA ARG A 39 2.52 7.05 -11.72
C ARG A 39 2.45 5.68 -12.37
N SER A 40 3.07 4.70 -11.72
CA SER A 40 2.89 3.32 -12.13
C SER A 40 1.43 2.92 -11.94
N LEU A 41 0.86 2.30 -12.96
CA LEU A 41 -0.41 1.59 -12.89
C LEU A 41 -0.16 0.09 -12.93
N TYR A 42 1.02 -0.37 -12.52
CA TYR A 42 1.39 -1.78 -12.55
C TYR A 42 0.53 -2.63 -11.60
N THR A 43 -0.28 -3.51 -12.16
CA THR A 43 -0.94 -4.58 -11.40
C THR A 43 -0.25 -5.88 -11.74
N GLY A 44 0.18 -6.62 -10.74
CA GLY A 44 0.87 -7.88 -10.94
C GLY A 44 1.86 -8.20 -9.83
N PRO A 45 2.51 -9.37 -9.92
CA PRO A 45 3.51 -9.81 -8.95
C PRO A 45 4.73 -8.89 -8.83
N ILE A 46 4.98 -8.41 -7.61
CA ILE A 46 6.22 -7.75 -7.22
C ILE A 46 7.13 -8.73 -6.49
N ARG A 47 8.44 -8.50 -6.57
CA ARG A 47 9.43 -9.32 -5.86
C ARG A 47 10.45 -8.44 -5.18
N PHE A 48 10.73 -8.76 -3.93
CA PHE A 48 11.83 -8.20 -3.17
C PHE A 48 12.56 -9.31 -2.43
N SER A 49 13.86 -9.48 -2.68
CA SER A 49 14.67 -10.57 -2.13
C SER A 49 14.05 -11.97 -2.43
N ASP A 50 13.57 -12.62 -1.38
CA ASP A 50 12.96 -13.93 -1.22
C ASP A 50 11.49 -13.79 -0.84
N ILE A 51 10.86 -12.68 -1.20
CA ILE A 51 9.43 -12.45 -1.03
C ILE A 51 8.87 -12.08 -2.39
N ALA A 52 7.81 -12.77 -2.79
CA ALA A 52 7.06 -12.44 -3.99
C ALA A 52 5.57 -12.35 -3.63
N GLU A 53 4.91 -11.28 -4.05
CA GLU A 53 3.52 -11.00 -3.70
C GLU A 53 2.80 -10.35 -4.88
N GLY A 54 1.51 -10.66 -5.05
CA GLY A 54 0.66 -9.93 -5.98
C GLY A 54 0.48 -8.49 -5.53
N TYR A 55 0.75 -7.54 -6.42
CA TYR A 55 0.51 -6.12 -6.23
C TYR A 55 -0.67 -5.67 -7.10
N ASP A 56 -1.54 -4.82 -6.56
CA ASP A 56 -2.66 -4.21 -7.30
C ASP A 56 -2.86 -2.78 -6.83
N HIS A 57 -2.70 -1.80 -7.74
CA HIS A 57 -2.89 -0.37 -7.46
C HIS A 57 -4.34 -0.02 -7.12
N ALA A 58 -5.31 -0.93 -7.28
CA ALA A 58 -6.69 -0.71 -6.84
C ALA A 58 -6.80 -0.39 -5.34
N ARG A 59 -5.79 -0.78 -4.52
CA ARG A 59 -5.72 -0.39 -3.09
C ARG A 59 -5.43 1.10 -2.85
N CYS A 60 -4.96 1.81 -3.87
CA CYS A 60 -4.51 3.20 -3.79
C CYS A 60 -5.26 4.11 -4.80
N LEU A 61 -6.48 3.77 -5.21
CA LEU A 61 -7.25 4.52 -6.22
C LEU A 61 -7.38 6.02 -5.92
N ARG A 62 -7.50 6.36 -4.64
CA ARG A 62 -7.56 7.76 -4.20
C ARG A 62 -6.33 8.56 -4.57
N GLN A 63 -5.16 7.93 -4.59
CA GLN A 63 -3.95 8.62 -5.02
C GLN A 63 -4.19 9.17 -6.43
N PHE A 64 -4.81 8.38 -7.31
CA PHE A 64 -5.15 8.74 -8.69
C PHE A 64 -6.36 9.66 -8.85
N GLY A 65 -7.01 10.10 -7.76
CA GLY A 65 -8.23 10.91 -7.82
C GLY A 65 -9.50 10.09 -8.11
N TYR A 66 -9.48 8.78 -7.87
CA TYR A 66 -10.63 7.89 -8.08
C TYR A 66 -11.22 7.40 -6.75
N ARG A 67 -12.52 7.11 -6.75
CA ARG A 67 -13.26 6.61 -5.59
C ARG A 67 -12.63 5.29 -5.12
N GLN A 68 -12.29 5.21 -3.83
CA GLN A 68 -11.67 4.01 -3.29
C GLN A 68 -12.67 2.85 -3.27
N ILE A 69 -12.28 1.73 -3.86
CA ILE A 69 -13.03 0.48 -3.83
C ILE A 69 -12.38 -0.50 -2.86
N ILE A 70 -13.11 -1.58 -2.53
CA ILE A 70 -12.51 -2.78 -1.95
C ILE A 70 -11.64 -3.45 -3.04
N PRO A 71 -10.31 -3.51 -2.87
CA PRO A 71 -9.44 -4.13 -3.87
C PRO A 71 -9.71 -5.64 -3.97
N ARG A 72 -9.42 -6.21 -5.15
CA ARG A 72 -9.47 -7.65 -5.34
C ARG A 72 -8.51 -8.33 -4.38
N ALA A 73 -8.84 -9.55 -3.96
CA ALA A 73 -7.92 -10.36 -3.17
C ALA A 73 -6.61 -10.52 -3.96
N MET A 74 -5.49 -10.11 -3.36
CA MET A 74 -4.19 -10.21 -4.01
C MET A 74 -3.86 -11.66 -4.24
N THR A 75 -3.40 -12.01 -5.44
CA THR A 75 -2.92 -13.36 -5.68
C THR A 75 -1.62 -13.58 -4.92
N VAL A 76 -1.57 -14.65 -4.14
CA VAL A 76 -0.38 -15.10 -3.43
C VAL A 76 0.29 -16.22 -4.22
N PRO A 77 1.62 -16.35 -4.17
CA PRO A 77 2.28 -17.54 -4.67
C PRO A 77 1.72 -18.80 -4.01
N HIS A 78 1.57 -19.86 -4.78
CA HIS A 78 1.25 -21.18 -4.25
C HIS A 78 2.41 -21.75 -3.44
N ASP A 79 3.63 -21.58 -3.94
CA ASP A 79 4.86 -22.02 -3.26
C ASP A 79 6.01 -21.09 -3.63
N GLN A 80 6.98 -20.94 -2.73
CA GLN A 80 8.13 -20.09 -2.95
C GLN A 80 9.29 -20.51 -2.04
N TYR A 81 10.49 -20.66 -2.61
CA TYR A 81 11.67 -21.05 -1.84
C TYR A 81 12.99 -20.66 -2.49
N ARG A 82 14.06 -20.64 -1.69
CA ARG A 82 15.44 -20.48 -2.15
C ARG A 82 16.13 -21.85 -2.16
N PRO A 83 16.57 -22.37 -3.32
CA PRO A 83 17.38 -23.57 -3.39
C PRO A 83 18.70 -23.40 -2.66
N ALA A 84 19.21 -24.48 -2.07
CA ALA A 84 20.49 -24.50 -1.35
C ALA A 84 21.70 -24.09 -2.21
N SER A 85 21.60 -24.21 -3.53
CA SER A 85 22.61 -23.73 -4.49
C SER A 85 22.75 -22.20 -4.50
N GLY A 86 21.80 -21.46 -3.92
CA GLY A 86 21.80 -20.00 -3.86
C GLY A 86 21.55 -19.29 -5.19
N SER A 87 21.34 -20.04 -6.28
CA SER A 87 21.37 -19.53 -7.66
C SER A 87 20.16 -18.67 -8.06
N SER A 88 18.98 -18.92 -7.49
CA SER A 88 17.78 -18.11 -7.76
C SER A 88 16.68 -18.39 -6.73
N TYR A 89 15.85 -17.40 -6.43
CA TYR A 89 14.61 -17.63 -5.67
C TYR A 89 13.52 -18.10 -6.63
N ILE A 90 12.88 -19.23 -6.32
CA ILE A 90 11.86 -19.89 -7.14
C ILE A 90 10.49 -19.54 -6.57
N VAL A 91 9.56 -19.14 -7.43
CA VAL A 91 8.20 -18.76 -7.07
C VAL A 91 7.23 -19.48 -8.01
N PHE A 92 6.31 -20.23 -7.44
CA PHE A 92 5.23 -20.90 -8.14
C PHE A 92 3.96 -20.08 -7.99
N TRP A 93 3.55 -19.48 -9.09
CA TRP A 93 2.26 -18.80 -9.19
C TRP A 93 1.20 -19.74 -9.73
N ASP A 94 -0.07 -19.41 -9.47
CA ASP A 94 -1.17 -20.03 -10.19
C ASP A 94 -0.95 -19.88 -11.72
N PRO A 95 -1.23 -20.92 -12.54
CA PRO A 95 -1.04 -20.87 -13.99
C PRO A 95 -1.72 -19.67 -14.67
N TRP A 96 -2.86 -19.20 -14.15
CA TRP A 96 -3.53 -18.02 -14.66
C TRP A 96 -2.75 -16.73 -14.38
N VAL A 97 -2.09 -16.62 -13.21
CA VAL A 97 -1.17 -15.50 -12.92
C VAL A 97 0.04 -15.52 -13.83
N ASN A 98 0.49 -16.70 -14.24
CA ASN A 98 1.56 -16.78 -15.23
C ASN A 98 1.16 -16.17 -16.58
N GLN A 99 -0.11 -16.26 -16.96
CA GLN A 99 -0.61 -15.61 -18.17
C GLN A 99 -0.67 -14.08 -18.05
N LEU A 100 -0.81 -13.54 -16.82
CA LEU A 100 -0.64 -12.10 -16.59
C LEU A 100 0.80 -11.64 -16.89
N TRP A 101 1.83 -12.45 -16.65
CA TRP A 101 3.23 -12.10 -16.96
C TRP A 101 3.52 -11.86 -18.43
N ASP A 102 2.71 -12.40 -19.34
CA ASP A 102 2.90 -12.21 -20.78
C ASP A 102 1.96 -11.13 -21.34
N ASN A 103 0.86 -10.83 -20.64
CA ASN A 103 -0.11 -9.83 -21.06
C ASN A 103 0.18 -8.46 -20.40
N VAL A 104 0.79 -7.54 -21.15
CA VAL A 104 1.12 -6.18 -20.67
C VAL A 104 -0.14 -5.38 -20.33
N ALA A 105 -1.23 -5.56 -21.08
CA ALA A 105 -2.50 -4.86 -20.82
C ALA A 105 -3.14 -5.34 -19.50
N ALA A 106 -3.05 -6.64 -19.20
CA ALA A 106 -3.52 -7.20 -17.93
C ALA A 106 -2.68 -6.75 -16.72
N ARG A 107 -1.45 -6.27 -16.97
CA ARG A 107 -0.55 -5.74 -15.93
C ARG A 107 -0.70 -4.25 -15.68
N ARG A 108 -1.74 -3.63 -16.24
CA ARG A 108 -2.05 -2.22 -16.05
C ARG A 108 -3.43 -2.08 -15.44
N LEU A 109 -3.49 -1.37 -14.32
CA LEU A 109 -4.75 -0.91 -13.76
C LEU A 109 -5.40 0.07 -14.74
N ASP A 110 -6.52 -0.34 -15.29
CA ASP A 110 -7.44 0.55 -15.99
C ASP A 110 -8.28 1.27 -14.94
N LEU A 111 -8.04 2.57 -14.76
CA LEU A 111 -8.69 3.37 -13.73
C LEU A 111 -10.19 3.55 -14.00
N ASP A 112 -10.58 3.72 -15.28
CA ASP A 112 -11.97 3.94 -15.68
C ASP A 112 -12.80 2.65 -15.61
N PHE A 113 -12.15 1.50 -15.79
CA PHE A 113 -12.76 0.21 -15.51
C PHE A 113 -12.81 -0.10 -14.01
N ALA A 114 -11.80 0.32 -13.25
CA ALA A 114 -11.70 0.00 -11.82
C ALA A 114 -12.71 0.80 -10.97
N SER A 115 -12.87 2.10 -11.24
CA SER A 115 -13.76 2.97 -10.47
C SER A 115 -14.10 4.25 -11.24
N ARG A 116 -14.82 5.16 -10.58
CA ARG A 116 -15.08 6.50 -11.10
C ARG A 116 -14.16 7.54 -10.46
N PRO A 117 -13.87 8.67 -11.14
CA PRO A 117 -13.25 9.83 -10.51
C PRO A 117 -14.04 10.28 -9.27
N CYS A 118 -13.34 10.71 -8.23
CA CYS A 118 -13.96 11.27 -7.04
C CYS A 118 -14.56 12.65 -7.32
N GLU A 119 -15.76 12.90 -6.80
CA GLU A 119 -16.27 14.27 -6.66
C GLU A 119 -15.74 14.93 -5.37
N GLN A 120 -15.50 14.11 -4.34
CA GLN A 120 -14.98 14.53 -3.04
C GLN A 120 -13.81 13.64 -2.61
N PRO A 121 -12.76 14.20 -1.96
CA PRO A 121 -11.59 13.41 -1.54
C PRO A 121 -11.92 12.24 -0.59
N SER A 122 -13.01 12.36 0.18
CA SER A 122 -13.46 11.35 1.14
C SER A 122 -14.22 10.19 0.50
N GLU A 123 -14.55 10.25 -0.80
CA GLU A 123 -15.44 9.30 -1.47
C GLU A 123 -14.86 7.86 -1.48
N ILE A 124 -15.70 6.90 -1.07
CA ILE A 124 -15.41 5.47 -0.99
C ILE A 124 -16.64 4.65 -1.35
N VAL A 125 -16.44 3.37 -1.65
CA VAL A 125 -17.56 2.41 -1.64
C VAL A 125 -18.05 2.15 -0.22
N GLU A 126 -19.33 1.82 -0.12
CA GLU A 126 -19.91 1.25 1.10
C GLU A 126 -19.06 0.03 1.54
N GLU A 127 -19.00 -0.22 2.84
CA GLU A 127 -18.22 -1.32 3.45
C GLU A 127 -16.68 -1.19 3.34
N TYR A 128 -16.13 -0.24 2.59
CA TYR A 128 -14.67 -0.09 2.45
C TYR A 128 -13.98 0.10 3.81
N ILE A 129 -14.54 0.93 4.69
CA ILE A 129 -13.95 1.18 6.02
C ILE A 129 -13.99 -0.09 6.87
N ASP A 130 -15.10 -0.83 6.87
CA ASP A 130 -15.21 -2.08 7.64
C ASP A 130 -14.25 -3.15 7.11
N TRP A 131 -14.16 -3.29 5.79
CA TRP A 131 -13.20 -4.15 5.11
C TRP A 131 -11.75 -3.78 5.47
N PHE A 132 -11.45 -2.48 5.49
CA PHE A 132 -10.11 -1.96 5.76
C PHE A 132 -9.70 -2.21 7.20
N LEU A 133 -10.54 -1.83 8.16
CA LEU A 133 -10.27 -1.99 9.59
C LEU A 133 -10.05 -3.47 9.95
N THR A 134 -10.78 -4.39 9.31
CA THR A 134 -10.61 -5.83 9.50
C THR A 134 -9.23 -6.33 9.07
N ARG A 135 -8.56 -5.66 8.11
CA ARG A 135 -7.25 -6.07 7.56
C ARG A 135 -6.08 -5.32 8.15
N SER A 136 -6.21 -4.01 8.38
CA SER A 136 -5.12 -3.17 8.87
C SER A 136 -4.94 -3.23 10.38
N HIS A 137 -5.96 -3.68 11.12
CA HIS A 137 -5.93 -3.77 12.58
C HIS A 137 -6.15 -5.23 13.06
N PRO A 138 -5.29 -6.19 12.63
CA PRO A 138 -5.37 -7.55 13.15
C PRO A 138 -5.20 -7.50 14.67
N ARG A 139 -6.12 -8.15 15.40
CA ARG A 139 -6.05 -8.23 16.87
C ARG A 139 -4.82 -9.04 17.26
N ILE A 140 -3.77 -8.39 17.75
CA ILE A 140 -2.66 -9.06 18.43
C ILE A 140 -3.12 -9.31 19.87
N THR A 141 -3.74 -10.46 20.10
CA THR A 141 -3.97 -10.95 21.47
C THR A 141 -2.69 -11.59 21.97
N HIS A 142 -2.19 -11.14 23.11
CA HIS A 142 -1.07 -11.78 23.78
C HIS A 142 -1.47 -13.21 24.20
N PRO A 143 -0.61 -14.25 24.04
CA PRO A 143 -0.99 -15.65 24.28
C PRO A 143 -1.45 -15.97 25.70
N THR A 144 -1.16 -15.09 26.67
CA THR A 144 -1.52 -15.24 28.09
C THR A 144 -2.70 -14.38 28.52
N ASP A 145 -3.23 -13.52 27.64
CA ASP A 145 -4.38 -12.69 27.96
C ASP A 145 -5.66 -13.44 27.58
N GLY A 146 -6.42 -13.88 28.59
CA GLY A 146 -7.76 -14.41 28.39
C GLY A 146 -8.71 -13.34 27.84
N GLU A 147 -9.64 -13.78 26.97
CA GLU A 147 -10.65 -13.01 26.21
C GLU A 147 -10.17 -11.68 25.58
N PRO A 148 -10.28 -11.51 24.25
CA PRO A 148 -9.84 -10.29 23.58
C PRO A 148 -10.53 -9.05 24.19
N GLN A 149 -9.72 -8.12 24.72
CA GLN A 149 -10.21 -6.85 25.22
C GLN A 149 -11.03 -6.14 24.13
N PRO A 150 -12.23 -5.62 24.46
CA PRO A 150 -13.03 -4.88 23.49
C PRO A 150 -12.29 -3.64 23.02
N ARG A 151 -12.57 -3.23 21.77
CA ARG A 151 -12.02 -2.01 21.14
C ARG A 151 -11.95 -0.87 22.17
N PRO A 152 -10.84 -0.10 22.26
CA PRO A 152 -10.99 1.27 22.70
C PRO A 152 -11.98 1.90 21.74
N LEU A 153 -13.15 2.30 22.25
CA LEU A 153 -14.07 3.12 21.49
C LEU A 153 -13.23 4.32 21.03
N LEU A 154 -13.16 4.52 19.71
CA LEU A 154 -12.74 5.80 19.15
C LEU A 154 -13.75 6.81 19.68
N VAL A 155 -13.43 7.42 20.82
CA VAL A 155 -14.17 8.54 21.36
C VAL A 155 -14.13 9.58 20.27
N HIS A 156 -15.31 9.89 19.73
CA HIS A 156 -15.56 10.89 18.70
C HIS A 156 -14.68 12.14 18.90
N GLN A 157 -13.53 12.21 18.24
CA GLN A 157 -12.79 13.46 17.97
C GLN A 157 -11.50 13.32 17.15
N VAL A 158 -11.21 12.15 16.59
CA VAL A 158 -10.26 12.06 15.48
C VAL A 158 -11.11 12.12 14.21
N SER A 159 -11.07 13.25 13.48
CA SER A 159 -11.80 13.39 12.21
C SER A 159 -11.56 12.14 11.36
N TYR A 160 -12.59 11.65 10.66
CA TYR A 160 -12.41 10.56 9.70
C TYR A 160 -11.26 10.85 8.73
N ASP A 161 -10.96 12.13 8.47
CA ASP A 161 -9.80 12.60 7.72
C ASP A 161 -8.46 12.08 8.28
N PHE A 162 -8.30 11.98 9.61
CA PHE A 162 -7.05 11.59 10.25
C PHE A 162 -6.74 10.09 10.13
N LEU A 163 -7.75 9.21 10.20
CA LEU A 163 -7.52 7.78 9.94
C LEU A 163 -7.29 7.48 8.45
N LEU A 164 -7.72 8.39 7.58
CA LEU A 164 -7.52 8.33 6.13
C LEU A 164 -6.15 8.88 5.67
N LEU A 165 -5.42 9.59 6.55
CA LEU A 165 -4.12 10.20 6.27
C LEU A 165 -2.92 9.23 6.41
N PHE A 166 -3.08 8.08 7.08
CA PHE A 166 -1.98 7.14 7.39
C PHE A 166 -1.82 5.96 6.40
N GLN A 167 -2.21 6.11 5.13
CA GLN A 167 -2.01 5.04 4.12
C GLN A 167 -0.70 5.21 3.35
N ILE A 168 0.35 4.51 3.79
CA ILE A 168 1.44 3.96 2.96
C ILE A 168 1.50 2.46 3.24
#